data_AF-A0A382MXV3-F1
#
_entry.id   AF-A0A382MXV3-F1
#
_cell.length_a   1.000
_cell.length_b   1.000
_cell.length_c   1.000
_cell.angle_alpha   90.00
_cell.angle_beta   90.00
_cell.angle_gamma   90.00
#
_symmetry.space_group_name_H-M   'P 1'
#
loop_
_entity.id
_entity.type
_entity.pdbx_description
1 polymer ?
#
loop_
_entity_poly.entity_id
_entity_poly.type
_entity_poly.pdbx_seq_one_letter_code
_entity_poly.pdbx_strand_id
1 'polypeptide(L)'
;MKIADVRTVVVGNPWKNWIYVVVETDEGLIGVGEATGGSETQPRVAAVEEVKHLIIGMDPRNVHEIFHKLYLTAFIKVTPAMAGIEMACWDILGKSLG
;
A
#
# COMPACT_ATOMS: atom_id res chain seq x y z
N MET A 1 -3.43 0.21 16.98
CA MET A 1 -3.38 -0.40 15.66
C MET A 1 -2.12 0.00 14.96
N LYS A 2 -1.32 -0.97 14.53
CA LYS A 2 -0.06 -0.78 13.82
C LYS A 2 -0.04 -1.64 12.57
N ILE A 3 0.62 -1.16 11.53
CA ILE A 3 0.91 -1.96 10.33
C ILE A 3 1.88 -3.08 10.71
N ALA A 4 1.44 -4.32 10.56
CA ALA A 4 2.21 -5.53 10.85
C ALA A 4 2.95 -6.03 9.60
N ASP A 5 2.31 -6.01 8.43
CA ASP A 5 2.93 -6.34 7.15
C ASP A 5 2.25 -5.61 5.99
N VAL A 6 2.95 -5.55 4.86
CA VAL A 6 2.41 -5.11 3.57
C VAL A 6 2.85 -6.11 2.51
N ARG A 7 1.89 -6.63 1.74
CA ARG A 7 2.16 -7.57 0.66
C ARG A 7 1.41 -7.18 -0.61
N THR A 8 1.85 -7.75 -1.73
CA THR A 8 1.17 -7.58 -3.01
C THR A 8 0.48 -8.87 -3.45
N VAL A 9 -0.66 -8.74 -4.14
CA VAL A 9 -1.35 -9.84 -4.80
C VAL A 9 -1.52 -9.47 -6.26
N VAL A 10 -0.92 -10.28 -7.15
CA VAL A 10 -1.04 -10.10 -8.59
C VAL A 10 -2.19 -10.95 -9.10
N VAL A 11 -3.16 -10.31 -9.74
CA VAL A 11 -4.32 -10.97 -10.37
C VAL A 11 -4.19 -10.84 -11.88
N GLY A 12 -4.13 -11.98 -12.56
CA GLY A 12 -4.05 -12.02 -14.03
C GLY A 12 -5.36 -11.61 -14.68
N ASN A 13 -5.28 -10.77 -15.71
CA ASN A 13 -6.41 -10.38 -16.57
C ASN A 13 -5.93 -10.34 -18.04
N PRO A 14 -6.78 -10.61 -19.05
CA PRO A 14 -6.31 -10.96 -20.40
C PRO A 14 -5.43 -9.93 -21.12
N TRP A 15 -5.50 -8.66 -20.74
CA TRP A 15 -4.73 -7.58 -21.36
C TRP A 15 -3.72 -6.89 -20.43
N LYS A 16 -3.75 -7.17 -19.12
CA LYS A 16 -2.78 -6.68 -18.11
C LYS A 16 -3.01 -7.38 -16.78
N ASN A 17 -2.00 -7.37 -15.91
CA ASN A 17 -2.17 -7.76 -14.51
C ASN A 17 -2.73 -6.62 -13.66
N TRP A 18 -3.54 -6.96 -12.68
CA TRP A 18 -3.91 -6.09 -11.57
C TRP A 18 -3.02 -6.39 -10.37
N ILE A 19 -2.65 -5.33 -9.65
CA ILE A 19 -1.69 -5.43 -8.55
C ILE A 19 -2.34 -4.82 -7.32
N TYR A 20 -2.83 -5.67 -6.44
CA TYR A 20 -3.42 -5.24 -5.17
C TYR A 20 -2.33 -5.13 -4.12
N VAL A 21 -2.40 -4.08 -3.31
CA VAL A 21 -1.61 -3.89 -2.10
C VAL A 21 -2.49 -4.25 -0.92
N VAL A 22 -2.00 -5.14 -0.07
CA VAL A 22 -2.68 -5.58 1.14
C VAL A 22 -1.87 -5.14 2.34
N VAL A 23 -2.47 -4.33 3.20
CA VAL A 23 -1.89 -3.87 4.46
C VAL A 23 -2.57 -4.63 5.60
N GLU A 24 -1.78 -5.30 6.43
CA GLU A 24 -2.26 -6.11 7.56
C GLU A 24 -1.87 -5.43 8.86
N THR A 25 -2.78 -5.40 9.85
CA THR A 25 -2.53 -4.77 11.15
C THR A 25 -2.32 -5.77 12.27
N ASP A 26 -1.70 -5.33 13.37
CA ASP A 26 -1.52 -6.10 14.61
C ASP A 26 -2.85 -6.44 15.33
N GLU A 27 -3.95 -5.79 14.93
CA GLU A 27 -5.30 -6.03 15.44
C GLU A 27 -6.15 -6.88 14.46
N GLY A 28 -5.55 -7.39 13.37
CA GLY A 28 -6.22 -8.27 12.42
C GLY A 28 -7.08 -7.58 11.36
N LEU A 29 -7.08 -6.24 11.29
CA LEU A 29 -7.71 -5.52 10.18
C LEU A 29 -6.84 -5.60 8.94
N ILE A 30 -7.51 -5.70 7.79
CA ILE A 30 -6.88 -5.78 6.48
C ILE A 30 -7.41 -4.67 5.59
N GLY A 31 -6.48 -3.87 5.06
CA GLY A 31 -6.73 -2.86 4.05
C GLY A 31 -6.33 -3.34 2.66
N VAL A 32 -7.11 -2.96 1.66
CA VAL A 32 -6.82 -3.26 0.25
C VAL A 32 -6.76 -1.97 -0.55
N GLY A 33 -5.67 -1.81 -1.29
CA GLY A 33 -5.51 -0.78 -2.31
C GLY A 33 -4.98 -1.38 -3.61
N GLU A 34 -4.75 -0.53 -4.61
CA GLU A 34 -4.31 -0.95 -5.93
C GLU A 34 -3.07 -0.14 -6.38
N ALA A 35 -2.05 -0.85 -6.90
CA ALA A 35 -0.82 -0.27 -7.43
C ALA A 35 -0.64 -0.55 -8.94
N THR A 36 -1.72 -0.87 -9.65
CA THR A 36 -1.72 -1.09 -11.10
C THR A 36 -1.33 0.21 -11.81
N GLY A 37 -0.17 0.21 -12.48
CA GLY A 37 0.35 1.36 -13.22
C GLY A 37 0.91 0.94 -14.58
N GLY A 38 0.02 0.72 -15.55
CA GLY A 38 0.37 0.24 -16.90
C GLY A 38 0.56 -1.28 -16.97
N SER A 39 1.46 -1.72 -17.85
CA SER A 39 1.75 -3.15 -18.08
C SER A 39 2.93 -3.67 -17.22
N GLU A 40 3.56 -2.80 -16.44
CA GLU A 40 4.69 -3.14 -15.58
C GLU A 40 4.19 -3.85 -14.32
N THR A 41 4.39 -5.16 -14.22
CA THR A 41 4.00 -5.93 -13.03
C THR A 41 5.11 -6.01 -12.00
N GLN A 42 6.25 -6.60 -12.40
CA GLN A 42 7.37 -6.84 -11.49
C GLN A 42 7.97 -5.56 -10.89
N PRO A 43 8.15 -4.45 -11.65
CA PRO A 43 8.61 -3.20 -11.06
C PRO A 43 7.68 -2.64 -9.98
N ARG A 44 6.35 -2.86 -10.11
CA ARG A 44 5.37 -2.38 -9.13
C ARG A 44 5.37 -3.23 -7.87
N VAL A 45 5.44 -4.56 -8.03
CA VAL A 45 5.61 -5.50 -6.91
C VAL A 45 6.88 -5.16 -6.12
N ALA A 46 8.00 -5.00 -6.81
CA ALA A 46 9.28 -4.64 -6.19
C ALA A 46 9.21 -3.27 -5.51
N ALA A 47 8.56 -2.27 -6.12
CA ALA A 47 8.43 -0.95 -5.52
C ALA A 47 7.64 -0.96 -4.20
N VAL A 48 6.58 -1.78 -4.08
CA VAL A 48 5.84 -1.93 -2.81
C VAL A 48 6.70 -2.61 -1.76
N GLU A 49 7.39 -3.70 -2.13
CA GLU A 49 8.27 -4.44 -1.23
C GLU A 49 9.43 -3.56 -0.72
N GLU A 50 10.04 -2.76 -1.60
CA GLU A 50 11.16 -1.88 -1.25
C GLU A 50 10.76 -0.85 -0.20
N VAL A 51 9.57 -0.26 -0.31
CA VAL A 51 9.16 0.85 0.58
C VAL A 51 8.42 0.41 1.84
N LYS A 52 7.93 -0.84 1.92
CA LYS A 52 7.07 -1.25 3.04
C LYS A 52 7.71 -1.10 4.41
N HIS A 53 9.02 -1.37 4.51
CA HIS A 53 9.75 -1.29 5.78
C HIS A 53 9.70 0.11 6.41
N LEU A 54 9.48 1.16 5.60
CA LEU A 54 9.35 2.53 6.07
C LEU A 54 8.07 2.75 6.89
N ILE A 55 7.05 1.93 6.71
CA ILE A 55 5.71 2.13 7.32
C ILE A 55 5.32 1.05 8.32
N ILE A 56 6.07 -0.06 8.41
CA ILE A 56 5.86 -1.07 9.44
C ILE A 56 5.92 -0.43 10.83
N GLY A 57 4.95 -0.76 11.68
CA GLY A 57 4.81 -0.24 13.04
C GLY A 57 4.10 1.12 13.14
N MET A 58 3.83 1.82 12.02
CA MET A 58 3.03 3.04 12.01
C MET A 58 1.54 2.72 12.17
N ASP A 59 0.76 3.69 12.69
CA ASP A 59 -0.70 3.56 12.76
C ASP A 59 -1.32 3.87 11.39
N PRO A 60 -2.03 2.91 10.74
CA PRO A 60 -2.60 3.09 9.41
C PRO A 60 -3.66 4.19 9.34
N ARG A 61 -4.20 4.65 10.47
CA ARG A 61 -5.17 5.74 10.54
C ARG A 61 -4.52 7.11 10.33
N ASN A 62 -3.20 7.21 10.48
CA ASN A 62 -2.43 8.43 10.19
C ASN A 62 -2.05 8.51 8.70
N VAL A 63 -3.05 8.46 7.82
CA VAL A 63 -2.87 8.29 6.37
C VAL A 63 -1.95 9.37 5.77
N HIS A 64 -2.15 10.64 6.17
CA HIS A 64 -1.34 11.75 5.67
C HIS A 64 0.15 11.60 6.05
N GLU A 65 0.45 11.17 7.28
CA GLU A 65 1.83 10.98 7.75
C GLU A 65 2.51 9.84 6.99
N ILE A 66 1.80 8.74 6.78
CA ILE A 66 2.28 7.61 5.98
C ILE A 66 2.59 8.04 4.55
N PHE A 67 1.65 8.72 3.90
CA PHE A 67 1.83 9.21 2.54
C PHE A 67 2.99 10.19 2.44
N HIS A 68 3.05 11.17 3.35
CA HIS A 68 4.09 12.19 3.37
C HIS A 68 5.49 11.59 3.59
N LYS A 69 5.62 10.62 4.51
CA LYS A 69 6.87 9.88 4.72
C LYS A 69 7.34 9.21 3.44
N LEU A 70 6.47 8.44 2.77
CA LEU A 70 6.80 7.77 1.52
C LEU A 70 7.14 8.77 0.39
N TYR A 71 6.41 9.88 0.32
CA TYR A 71 6.63 10.93 -0.68
C TYR A 71 7.99 11.60 -0.55
N LEU A 72 8.41 11.91 0.67
CA LEU A 72 9.74 12.45 0.93
C LEU A 72 10.83 11.43 0.63
N THR A 73 10.65 10.16 0.99
CA THR A 73 11.61 9.10 0.64
C THR A 73 11.71 8.85 -0.86
N ALA A 74 10.61 9.01 -1.60
CA ALA A 74 10.57 8.95 -3.06
C ALA A 74 11.12 10.22 -3.76
N PHE A 75 11.74 11.13 -3.00
CA PHE A 75 12.25 12.40 -3.50
C PHE A 75 11.17 13.24 -4.19
N ILE A 76 10.05 13.45 -3.50
CA ILE A 76 8.96 14.34 -3.94
C ILE A 76 8.28 13.80 -5.22
N LYS A 77 8.18 12.47 -5.33
CA LYS A 77 7.50 11.79 -6.45
C LYS A 77 6.37 10.93 -5.92
N VAL A 78 5.23 10.99 -6.59
CA VAL A 78 4.11 10.08 -6.34
C VAL A 78 4.30 8.83 -7.19
N THR A 79 4.15 7.66 -6.58
CA THR A 79 4.28 6.36 -7.24
C THR A 79 3.03 5.50 -7.04
N PRO A 80 2.73 4.55 -7.94
CA PRO A 80 1.62 3.62 -7.75
C PRO A 80 1.74 2.77 -6.47
N ALA A 81 2.97 2.46 -6.02
CA ALA A 81 3.19 1.76 -4.77
C ALA A 81 2.67 2.56 -3.57
N MET A 82 2.99 3.87 -3.54
CA MET A 82 2.48 4.78 -2.51
C MET A 82 0.97 4.91 -2.55
N ALA A 83 0.39 5.07 -3.74
CA ALA A 83 -1.06 5.17 -3.90
C ALA A 83 -1.78 3.89 -3.43
N GLY A 84 -1.24 2.71 -3.75
CA GLY A 84 -1.77 1.44 -3.27
C GLY A 84 -1.74 1.30 -1.75
N ILE A 85 -0.64 1.70 -1.10
CA ILE A 85 -0.52 1.71 0.35
C ILE A 85 -1.50 2.72 0.98
N GLU A 86 -1.60 3.94 0.43
CA GLU A 86 -2.50 4.98 0.91
C GLU A 86 -3.96 4.55 0.86
N MET A 87 -4.41 3.99 -0.28
CA MET A 87 -5.76 3.46 -0.42
C MET A 87 -6.05 2.35 0.58
N ALA A 88 -5.10 1.43 0.82
CA ALA A 88 -5.26 0.39 1.82
C ALA A 88 -5.38 0.97 3.25
N CYS A 89 -4.67 2.06 3.55
CA CYS A 89 -4.79 2.76 4.83
C CYS A 89 -6.16 3.43 4.99
N TRP A 90 -6.70 4.04 3.93
CA TRP A 90 -8.06 4.58 3.91
C TRP A 90 -9.12 3.49 4.11
N ASP A 91 -8.97 2.33 3.47
CA ASP A 91 -9.84 1.17 3.65
C ASP A 91 -9.81 0.66 5.11
N ILE A 92 -8.63 0.56 5.73
CA ILE A 92 -8.50 0.25 7.16
C ILE A 92 -9.21 1.28 8.03
N LEU A 93 -9.01 2.58 7.75
CA LEU A 93 -9.65 3.64 8.52
C LEU A 93 -11.17 3.50 8.45
N GLY A 94 -11.75 3.30 7.25
CA GLY A 94 -13.18 3.04 7.08
C GLY A 94 -13.64 1.85 7.92
N LYS A 95 -12.99 0.69 7.76
CA LYS A 95 -13.30 -0.54 8.52
C LYS A 95 -13.16 -0.38 10.04
N SER A 96 -12.24 0.45 10.50
CA SER A 96 -12.00 0.69 11.93
C SER A 96 -13.11 1.50 12.61
N LEU A 97 -13.98 2.14 11.83
CA LEU A 97 -15.07 3.00 12.32
C LEU A 97 -16.45 2.31 12.33
N GLY A 98 -16.54 1.06 11.85
CA GLY A 98 -17.80 0.30 11.73
C GLY A 98 -18.50 0.46 10.39
#